data_AF-A0A4Y7SU97-F1
#
_entry.id   AF-A0A4Y7SU97-F1
#
_cell.length_a   1.000
_cell.length_b   1.000
_cell.length_c   1.000
_cell.angle_alpha   90.00
_cell.angle_beta   90.00
_cell.angle_gamma   90.00
#
_symmetry.space_group_name_H-M   'P 1'
#
loop_
_entity.id
_entity.type
_entity.pdbx_description
1 polymer ?
#
loop_
_entity_poly.entity_id
_entity_poly.type
_entity_poly.pdbx_seq_one_letter_code
_entity_poly.pdbx_strand_id
1 'polypeptide(L)'
;MTDASSEKGKVFDLIDKNPVSQSHHIHGNATVSWAVRDRKPKVPTQTELFVKDSWSSAGRTEEWKLLARANDAKIKGVCKMIWHKDRRAEISQFRDGNQFFNRVFSRIVMEMYGKEIHRFTSAVQFSRSLAGCCRW
;
A
#
# COMPACT_ATOMS: atom_id res chain seq x y z
N MET A 1 -33.49 2.52 -5.56
CA MET A 1 -32.99 3.23 -4.37
C MET A 1 -32.33 2.17 -3.51
N THR A 2 -31.06 1.87 -3.79
CA THR A 2 -30.32 0.76 -3.17
C THR A 2 -29.45 1.35 -2.07
N ASP A 3 -29.64 0.82 -0.86
CA ASP A 3 -28.91 1.16 0.35
C ASP A 3 -27.40 1.20 0.11
N ALA A 4 -26.86 2.41 0.00
CA ALA A 4 -25.45 2.67 0.22
C ALA A 4 -25.21 2.46 1.71
N SER A 5 -25.06 1.19 2.11
CA SER A 5 -24.45 0.88 3.40
C SER A 5 -23.13 1.65 3.43
N SER A 6 -23.09 2.68 4.27
CA SER A 6 -21.91 3.48 4.52
C SER A 6 -20.85 2.51 5.01
N GLU A 7 -20.01 2.01 4.09
CA GLU A 7 -18.78 1.30 4.43
C GLU A 7 -17.99 2.25 5.32
N LYS A 8 -18.11 2.07 6.63
CA LYS A 8 -17.41 2.87 7.63
C LYS A 8 -15.93 2.80 7.27
N GLY A 9 -15.37 3.92 6.81
CA GLY A 9 -13.98 4.00 6.41
C GLY A 9 -13.08 3.49 7.53
N LYS A 10 -12.07 2.68 7.17
CA LYS A 10 -11.09 2.21 8.15
C LYS A 10 -10.11 3.34 8.47
N VAL A 11 -9.94 3.64 9.75
CA VAL A 11 -9.06 4.71 10.25
C VAL A 11 -7.80 4.10 10.81
N PHE A 12 -6.66 4.65 10.43
CA PHE A 12 -5.33 4.26 10.88
C PHE A 12 -4.59 5.49 11.39
N ASP A 13 -3.74 5.31 12.40
CA ASP A 13 -2.90 6.36 12.95
C ASP A 13 -1.53 6.32 12.26
N LEU A 14 -1.01 7.44 11.78
CA LEU A 14 0.32 7.47 11.16
C LEU A 14 1.40 7.20 12.22
N ILE A 15 2.39 6.37 11.90
CA ILE A 15 3.54 6.13 12.78
C ILE A 15 4.52 7.32 12.74
N ASP A 16 4.73 7.89 11.56
CA ASP A 16 5.53 9.10 11.34
C ASP A 16 4.74 10.08 10.43
N LYS A 17 5.05 11.37 10.51
CA LYS A 17 4.49 12.39 9.61
C LYS A 17 5.01 12.23 8.19
N ASN A 18 6.23 11.72 8.04
CA ASN A 18 6.85 11.48 6.75
C ASN A 18 6.43 10.11 6.20
N PRO A 19 6.16 10.01 4.89
CA PRO A 19 5.91 8.72 4.26
C PRO A 19 7.18 7.87 4.29
N VAL A 20 7.00 6.55 4.39
CA VAL A 20 8.10 5.56 4.28
C VAL A 20 8.74 5.64 2.90
N SER A 21 7.92 5.87 1.87
CA SER A 21 8.41 6.16 0.53
C SER A 21 7.44 7.07 -0.20
N GLN A 22 8.00 7.98 -1.00
CA GLN A 22 7.22 8.87 -1.86
C GLN A 22 7.93 9.03 -3.19
N SER A 23 7.21 8.75 -4.28
CA SER A 23 7.69 9.12 -5.61
C SER A 23 7.16 10.51 -5.97
N HIS A 24 8.06 11.48 -6.16
CA HIS A 24 7.71 12.86 -6.54
C HIS A 24 7.37 13.03 -8.03
N HIS A 25 7.45 11.96 -8.83
CA HIS A 25 7.14 12.02 -10.25
C HIS A 25 5.64 11.89 -10.50
N ILE A 26 4.99 13.02 -10.80
CA ILE A 26 3.58 13.08 -11.23
C ILE A 26 3.32 12.38 -12.57
N HIS A 27 4.34 12.22 -13.41
CA HIS A 27 4.26 11.45 -14.65
C HIS A 27 4.34 9.92 -14.39
N GLY A 28 4.92 9.50 -13.25
CA GLY A 28 5.01 8.12 -12.77
C GLY A 28 3.83 7.68 -11.90
N ASN A 29 3.98 6.58 -11.17
CA ASN A 29 2.91 5.91 -10.40
C ASN A 29 2.40 6.68 -9.17
N ALA A 30 2.86 7.94 -8.95
CA ALA A 30 2.49 8.84 -7.85
C ALA A 30 2.20 8.08 -6.54
N THR A 31 3.10 7.15 -6.22
CA THR A 31 2.90 6.20 -5.13
C THR A 31 3.45 6.81 -3.86
N VAL A 32 2.64 6.76 -2.81
CA VAL A 32 3.03 7.17 -1.46
C VAL A 32 2.77 6.00 -0.54
N SER A 33 3.77 5.64 0.25
CA SER A 33 3.66 4.54 1.18
C SER A 33 3.82 5.02 2.61
N TRP A 34 2.98 4.52 3.50
CA TRP A 34 2.90 4.96 4.89
C TRP A 34 3.04 3.77 5.82
N ALA A 35 3.75 3.98 6.93
CA ALA A 35 3.69 3.11 8.09
C ALA A 35 2.58 3.61 9.01
N VAL A 36 1.64 2.74 9.38
CA VAL A 36 0.47 3.12 10.18
C VAL A 36 0.21 2.13 11.30
N ARG A 37 -0.50 2.56 12.33
CA ARG A 37 -1.08 1.71 13.36
C ARG A 37 -2.57 1.52 13.15
N ASP A 38 -3.04 0.29 13.25
CA ASP A 38 -4.48 0.01 13.31
C ASP A 38 -5.01 0.48 14.67
N ARG A 39 -6.00 1.36 14.65
CA ARG A 39 -6.59 1.94 15.87
C ARG A 39 -7.46 0.94 16.62
N LYS A 40 -7.96 -0.08 15.91
CA LYS A 40 -8.79 -1.16 16.45
C LYS A 40 -8.29 -2.49 15.88
N PRO A 41 -7.07 -2.91 16.27
CA PRO A 41 -6.49 -4.12 15.71
C PRO A 41 -7.35 -5.32 16.09
N LYS A 42 -7.70 -6.15 15.11
CA LYS A 42 -8.39 -7.42 15.38
C LYS A 42 -7.47 -8.41 16.12
N VAL A 43 -6.17 -8.31 15.89
CA VAL A 43 -5.13 -9.13 16.49
C VAL A 43 -4.10 -8.20 17.15
N PRO A 44 -3.83 -8.30 18.47
CA PRO A 44 -2.94 -7.38 19.18
C PRO A 44 -1.50 -7.34 18.64
N THR A 45 -1.05 -8.41 17.97
CA THR A 45 0.28 -8.49 17.37
C THR A 45 0.38 -7.80 16.01
N GLN A 46 -0.74 -7.43 15.41
CA GLN A 46 -0.83 -6.81 14.09
C GLN A 46 -1.22 -5.34 14.21
N THR A 47 -0.48 -4.62 15.05
CA THR A 47 -0.73 -3.21 15.29
C THR A 47 -0.13 -2.34 14.19
N GLU A 48 1.03 -2.71 13.65
CA GLU A 48 1.71 -1.93 12.60
C GLU A 48 1.44 -2.53 11.21
N LEU A 49 1.02 -1.66 10.29
CA LEU A 49 0.59 -2.00 8.94
C LEU A 49 1.27 -1.07 7.94
N PHE A 50 1.38 -1.54 6.71
CA PHE A 50 1.91 -0.77 5.60
C PHE A 50 0.78 -0.38 4.66
N VAL A 51 0.69 0.90 4.33
CA VAL A 51 -0.31 1.44 3.42
C VAL A 51 0.39 1.87 2.15
N LYS A 52 -0.11 1.43 1.01
CA LYS A 52 0.31 1.89 -0.32
C LYS A 52 -0.85 2.64 -0.95
N ASP A 53 -0.63 3.93 -1.18
CA ASP A 53 -1.49 4.78 -2.00
C ASP A 53 -0.89 4.91 -3.39
N SER A 54 -1.68 4.67 -4.44
CA SER A 54 -1.19 4.71 -5.81
C SER A 54 -2.23 5.22 -6.80
N TRP A 55 -1.73 5.78 -7.91
CA TRP A 55 -2.53 6.17 -9.06
C TRP A 55 -2.25 5.24 -10.24
N SER A 56 -3.31 4.66 -10.80
CA SER A 56 -3.23 3.80 -11.98
C SER A 56 -4.09 4.33 -13.12
N SER A 57 -3.66 4.16 -14.36
CA SER A 57 -4.49 4.49 -15.53
C SER A 57 -5.83 3.77 -15.48
N ALA A 58 -6.90 4.48 -15.84
CA ALA A 58 -8.24 3.89 -15.93
C ALA A 58 -8.25 2.69 -16.89
N GLY A 59 -9.04 1.66 -16.58
CA GLY A 59 -9.15 0.43 -17.36
C GLY A 59 -8.09 -0.64 -17.07
N ARG A 60 -7.06 -0.34 -16.26
CA ARG A 60 -6.10 -1.35 -15.80
C ARG A 60 -6.73 -2.27 -14.75
N THR A 61 -6.28 -3.53 -14.70
CA THR A 61 -6.61 -4.42 -13.59
C THR A 61 -6.12 -3.82 -12.28
N GLU A 62 -7.01 -3.67 -11.32
CA GLU A 62 -6.71 -3.10 -10.01
C GLU A 62 -5.67 -3.95 -9.28
N GLU A 63 -4.64 -3.31 -8.73
CA GLU A 63 -3.50 -3.99 -8.11
C GLU A 63 -3.94 -4.93 -6.97
N TRP A 64 -4.94 -4.54 -6.18
CA TRP A 64 -5.45 -5.35 -5.08
C TRP A 64 -5.99 -6.71 -5.57
N LYS A 65 -6.56 -6.79 -6.78
CA LYS A 65 -7.07 -8.06 -7.34
C LYS A 65 -5.92 -9.00 -7.68
N LEU A 66 -4.83 -8.46 -8.20
CA LEU A 66 -3.62 -9.25 -8.49
C LEU A 66 -2.98 -9.75 -7.20
N LEU A 67 -2.92 -8.89 -6.18
CA LEU A 67 -2.37 -9.23 -4.87
C LEU A 67 -3.23 -10.27 -4.14
N ALA A 68 -4.56 -10.13 -4.19
CA ALA A 68 -5.49 -11.11 -3.63
C ALA A 68 -5.27 -12.51 -4.24
N ARG A 69 -5.20 -12.60 -5.58
CA ARG A 69 -4.90 -13.88 -6.26
C ARG A 69 -3.56 -14.48 -5.84
N ALA A 70 -2.53 -13.66 -5.67
CA ALA A 70 -1.23 -14.11 -5.22
C ALA A 70 -1.25 -14.59 -3.75
N ASN A 71 -2.02 -13.92 -2.88
CA ASN A 71 -2.23 -14.33 -1.50
C ASN A 71 -3.05 -15.63 -1.41
N ASP A 72 -4.09 -15.79 -2.22
CA ASP A 72 -4.92 -17.00 -2.30
C ASP A 72 -4.09 -18.21 -2.77
N ALA A 73 -3.23 -17.99 -3.79
CA ALA A 73 -2.28 -18.99 -4.26
C ALA A 73 -1.10 -19.23 -3.30
N LYS A 74 -1.03 -18.52 -2.17
CA LYS A 74 0.01 -18.63 -1.14
C LYS A 74 1.43 -18.49 -1.72
N ILE A 75 1.61 -17.57 -2.69
CA ILE A 75 2.92 -17.33 -3.30
C ILE A 75 3.88 -16.80 -2.24
N LYS A 76 5.01 -17.48 -2.05
CA LYS A 76 6.05 -17.08 -1.11
C LYS A 76 6.69 -15.76 -1.53
N GLY A 77 7.03 -14.91 -0.56
CA GLY A 77 7.66 -13.61 -0.79
C GLY A 77 6.72 -12.49 -1.27
N VAL A 78 5.41 -12.78 -1.38
CA VAL A 78 4.40 -11.76 -1.69
C VAL A 78 3.78 -11.25 -0.39
N CYS A 79 3.63 -9.93 -0.26
CA CYS A 79 3.03 -9.32 0.91
C CYS A 79 1.55 -9.74 1.06
N LYS A 80 1.08 -9.95 2.29
CA LYS A 80 -0.33 -10.25 2.57
C LYS A 80 -1.13 -8.97 2.68
N MET A 81 -2.14 -8.88 1.84
CA MET A 81 -3.14 -7.82 1.89
C MET A 81 -4.10 -8.06 3.05
N ILE A 82 -4.38 -6.98 3.78
CA ILE A 82 -5.29 -6.97 4.93
C ILE A 82 -6.59 -6.25 4.59
N TRP A 83 -6.48 -5.19 3.79
CA TRP A 83 -7.62 -4.39 3.39
C TRP A 83 -7.27 -3.58 2.14
N HIS A 84 -8.27 -3.17 1.37
CA HIS A 84 -8.08 -2.24 0.26
C HIS A 84 -9.27 -1.29 0.17
N LYS A 85 -9.06 -0.15 -0.51
CA LYS A 85 -10.11 0.72 -0.99
C LYS A 85 -9.81 1.11 -2.42
N ASP A 86 -10.68 0.71 -3.30
CA ASP A 86 -10.65 1.07 -4.71
C ASP A 86 -11.30 2.44 -4.92
N ARG A 87 -10.90 3.09 -6.04
CA ARG A 87 -11.55 4.26 -6.63
C ARG A 87 -11.88 5.39 -5.65
N ARG A 88 -10.95 5.79 -4.78
CA ARG A 88 -11.27 6.88 -3.84
C ARG A 88 -11.36 8.24 -4.54
N ALA A 89 -10.74 8.38 -5.70
CA ALA A 89 -10.81 9.57 -6.54
C ALA A 89 -10.35 9.24 -7.96
N GLU A 90 -10.75 10.07 -8.92
CA GLU A 90 -10.27 10.02 -10.30
C GLU A 90 -9.73 11.39 -10.74
N ILE A 91 -8.68 11.44 -11.56
CA ILE A 91 -8.10 12.72 -11.99
C ILE A 91 -9.11 13.55 -12.79
N SER A 92 -10.01 12.90 -13.55
CA SER A 92 -11.11 13.54 -14.27
C SER A 92 -12.05 14.37 -13.37
N GLN A 93 -12.08 14.10 -12.06
CA GLN A 93 -12.89 14.87 -11.11
C GLN A 93 -12.26 16.22 -10.71
N PHE A 94 -10.96 16.39 -10.98
CA PHE A 94 -10.20 17.59 -10.57
C PHE A 94 -9.75 18.44 -11.76
N ARG A 95 -10.07 18.03 -12.99
CA ARG A 95 -9.61 18.69 -14.21
C ARG A 95 -10.71 18.64 -15.26
N ASP A 96 -10.83 19.73 -16.01
CA ASP A 96 -11.71 19.80 -17.18
C ASP A 96 -10.95 19.40 -18.45
N GLY A 97 -11.61 18.60 -19.30
CA GLY A 97 -11.14 18.24 -20.64
C GLY A 97 -10.48 16.86 -20.77
N ASN A 98 -10.50 16.33 -21.99
CA ASN A 98 -10.08 14.95 -22.31
C ASN A 98 -8.64 14.86 -22.85
N GLN A 99 -7.80 15.85 -22.57
CA GLN A 99 -6.45 15.95 -23.14
C GLN A 99 -5.43 15.02 -22.47
N PHE A 100 -5.78 14.45 -21.31
CA PHE A 100 -4.91 13.57 -20.52
C PHE A 100 -5.60 12.26 -20.18
N PHE A 101 -4.82 11.18 -20.04
CA PHE A 101 -5.33 9.90 -19.58
C PHE A 101 -5.88 10.00 -18.16
N ASN A 102 -7.12 9.53 -17.95
CA ASN A 102 -7.69 9.43 -16.62
C ASN A 102 -6.91 8.43 -15.76
N ARG A 103 -6.74 8.76 -14.48
CA ARG A 103 -6.11 7.89 -13.49
C ARG A 103 -7.01 7.78 -12.27
N VAL A 104 -7.02 6.59 -11.71
CA VAL A 104 -7.82 6.20 -10.56
C VAL A 104 -6.91 6.04 -9.36
N PHE A 105 -7.27 6.65 -8.25
CA PHE A 105 -6.58 6.51 -6.97
C PHE A 105 -7.09 5.29 -6.20
N SER A 106 -6.15 4.51 -5.67
CA SER A 106 -6.44 3.34 -4.86
C SER A 106 -5.54 3.26 -3.63
N ARG A 107 -6.01 2.55 -2.61
CA ARG A 107 -5.28 2.26 -1.38
C ARG A 107 -5.26 0.76 -1.12
N ILE A 108 -4.08 0.23 -0.80
CA ILE A 108 -3.90 -1.14 -0.32
C ILE A 108 -3.24 -1.08 1.05
N VAL A 109 -3.73 -1.87 1.99
CA VAL A 109 -3.18 -2.02 3.33
C VAL A 109 -2.71 -3.46 3.46
N MET A 110 -1.46 -3.63 3.85
CA MET A 110 -0.78 -4.92 3.96
C MET A 110 -0.11 -5.07 5.33
N GLU A 111 0.22 -6.30 5.70
CA GLU A 111 1.07 -6.56 6.86
C GLU A 111 2.42 -5.85 6.68
N MET A 112 2.98 -5.35 7.79
CA MET A 112 4.34 -4.86 7.79
C MET A 112 5.31 -6.04 7.81
N TYR A 113 6.27 -6.08 6.88
CA TYR A 113 7.23 -7.17 6.76
C TYR A 113 8.63 -6.73 7.15
N GLY A 114 9.21 -7.45 8.11
CA GLY A 114 10.60 -7.28 8.52
C GLY A 114 10.88 -5.97 9.27
N LYS A 115 12.06 -5.89 9.87
CA LYS A 115 12.61 -4.60 10.31
C LYS A 115 13.23 -3.94 9.09
N GLU A 116 13.09 -2.63 8.99
CA GLU A 116 13.84 -1.88 7.99
C GLU A 116 15.35 -2.18 8.12
N ILE A 117 15.98 -2.38 6.98
CA ILE A 117 17.39 -2.71 6.84
C ILE A 117 18.10 -1.39 6.54
N HIS A 118 18.58 -0.68 7.57
CA HIS A 118 19.29 0.59 7.42
C HIS A 118 20.63 0.66 8.17
N ARG A 119 21.55 1.50 7.67
CA ARG A 119 22.86 1.85 8.24
C ARG A 119 23.82 0.66 8.46
N PHE A 120 24.39 0.15 7.37
CA PHE A 120 25.46 -0.85 7.41
C PHE A 120 26.83 -0.17 7.43
N THR A 121 27.70 -0.63 8.32
CA THR A 121 29.11 -0.21 8.34
C THR A 121 30.00 -1.14 7.52
N SER A 122 29.46 -2.26 7.01
CA SER A 122 30.18 -3.20 6.14
C SER A 122 29.24 -4.04 5.26
N ALA A 123 29.78 -4.55 4.16
CA ALA A 123 29.07 -5.47 3.26
C ALA A 123 28.61 -6.76 3.97
N VAL A 124 29.40 -7.28 4.92
CA VAL A 124 29.05 -8.48 5.69
C VAL A 124 27.83 -8.23 6.59
N GLN A 125 27.75 -7.06 7.23
CA GLN A 125 26.60 -6.69 8.04
C GLN A 125 25.32 -6.58 7.19
N PHE A 126 25.43 -5.99 6.00
CA PHE A 126 24.34 -5.92 5.03
C PHE A 126 23.88 -7.32 4.60
N SER A 127 24.79 -8.19 4.16
CA SER A 127 24.45 -9.56 3.75
C SER A 127 23.78 -10.36 4.87
N ARG A 128 24.24 -10.20 6.13
CA ARG A 128 23.62 -10.85 7.29
C ARG A 128 22.22 -10.32 7.58
N SER A 129 22.00 -9.01 7.46
CA SER A 129 20.68 -8.42 7.65
C SER A 129 19.69 -8.84 6.56
N LEU A 130 20.13 -8.94 5.29
CA LEU A 130 19.34 -9.50 4.21
C LEU A 130 19.00 -10.97 4.49
N ALA A 131 19.97 -11.79 4.90
CA ALA A 131 19.72 -13.19 5.25
C ALA A 131 18.76 -13.34 6.46
N GLY A 132 18.81 -12.41 7.42
CA GLY A 132 17.90 -12.37 8.56
C GLY A 132 16.48 -11.95 8.20
N CYS A 133 16.33 -11.01 7.26
CA CYS A 133 15.06 -10.48 6.80
C CYS A 133 14.39 -11.34 5.72
N CYS A 134 15.19 -12.09 4.95
CA CYS A 134 14.72 -12.98 3.89
C CYS A 134 14.47 -14.42 4.35
N ARG A 135 14.20 -14.66 5.65
CA ARG A 135 13.68 -15.96 6.10
C ARG A 135 12.20 -16.07 5.71
N TRP A 136 11.97 -16.42 4.44
CA TRP A 136 10.65 -16.67 3.84
C TRP A 136 10.34 -18.16 3.73
#